data_AF-A0A7S2LNN3-F1
#
_entry.id   AF-A0A7S2LNN3-F1
#
_cell.length_a   1.000
_cell.length_b   1.000
_cell.length_c   1.000
_cell.angle_alpha   90.00
_cell.angle_beta   90.00
_cell.angle_gamma   90.00
#
_symmetry.space_group_name_H-M   'P 1'
#
loop_
_entity.id
_entity.type
_entity.pdbx_description
1 polymer ?
#
loop_
_entity_poly.entity_id
_entity_poly.type
_entity_poly.pdbx_seq_one_letter_code
_entity_poly.pdbx_strand_id
1 'polypeptide(L)'
;MVNAMRSVAADVLGQSRTKVVYAFSGEGVHSQKSDLELVRQSPAFEKCAKALSGHGICIEDALSKGLGAHAAPWSVLVTTIINVCLADVWRSWGYTPDAACGHSVGELAAAYASGLYSLEQTLQAALTLGKIATKVQGAMLHTHAPRAALPGRLAGTGLAVAAFNTDPASPDGGESHVTLCGPDAAVEAWLAQDERAGRMRPKHPWHHPSYADALDFADRKALAALAASQAGEAAGCRFISATRAAE
;
A
#
# COMPACT_ATOMS: atom_id res chain seq x y z
N MET A 1 -19.12 -14.36 46.64
CA MET A 1 -19.22 -14.57 45.17
C MET A 1 -19.36 -13.25 44.41
N VAL A 2 -20.35 -12.40 44.73
CA VAL A 2 -20.56 -11.09 44.07
C VAL A 2 -19.37 -10.12 44.23
N ASN A 3 -18.72 -10.07 45.41
CA ASN A 3 -17.54 -9.22 45.62
C ASN A 3 -16.27 -9.71 44.90
N ALA A 4 -16.13 -11.02 44.68
CA ALA A 4 -15.03 -11.59 43.91
C ALA A 4 -15.19 -11.32 42.41
N MET A 5 -16.43 -11.35 41.90
CA MET A 5 -16.72 -10.96 40.51
C MET A 5 -16.50 -9.46 40.25
N ARG A 6 -16.72 -8.59 41.24
CA ARG A 6 -16.38 -7.15 41.13
C ARG A 6 -14.88 -6.88 41.13
N SER A 7 -14.08 -7.65 41.88
CA SER A 7 -12.61 -7.52 41.86
C SER A 7 -12.00 -8.04 40.55
N VAL A 8 -12.49 -9.19 40.04
CA VAL A 8 -12.06 -9.70 38.72
C VAL A 8 -12.49 -8.76 37.59
N ALA A 9 -13.68 -8.16 37.67
CA ALA A 9 -14.09 -7.14 36.70
C ALA A 9 -13.20 -5.89 36.80
N ALA A 10 -12.81 -5.44 38.00
CA ALA A 10 -11.89 -4.31 38.16
C ALA A 10 -10.47 -4.63 37.69
N ASP A 11 -9.99 -5.87 37.87
CA ASP A 11 -8.67 -6.32 37.37
C ASP A 11 -8.66 -6.50 35.84
N VAL A 12 -9.77 -6.96 35.24
CA VAL A 12 -9.93 -7.08 33.78
C VAL A 12 -10.19 -5.71 33.12
N LEU A 13 -10.91 -4.81 33.79
CA LEU A 13 -11.14 -3.43 33.34
C LEU A 13 -9.95 -2.49 33.63
N GLY A 14 -9.03 -2.92 34.49
CA GLY A 14 -7.78 -2.22 34.83
C GLY A 14 -6.60 -2.59 33.92
N GLN A 15 -6.72 -3.63 33.09
CA GLN A 15 -5.73 -3.92 32.06
C GLN A 15 -5.93 -2.96 30.87
N SER A 16 -4.89 -2.19 30.54
CA SER A 16 -4.88 -1.37 29.34
C SER A 16 -5.16 -2.25 28.13
N ARG A 17 -6.19 -1.93 27.34
CA ARG A 17 -6.48 -2.64 26.08
C ARG A 17 -5.20 -2.71 25.24
N THR A 18 -4.86 -3.90 24.75
CA THR A 18 -3.75 -4.10 23.81
C THR A 18 -3.93 -3.15 22.63
N LYS A 19 -2.88 -2.36 22.34
CA LYS A 19 -2.86 -1.46 21.20
C LYS A 19 -2.69 -2.25 19.91
N VAL A 20 -3.51 -1.95 18.91
CA VAL A 20 -3.50 -2.65 17.62
C VAL A 20 -2.96 -1.72 16.54
N VAL A 21 -1.99 -2.21 15.75
CA VAL A 21 -1.50 -1.52 14.56
C VAL A 21 -1.90 -2.33 13.33
N TYR A 22 -2.57 -1.68 12.38
CA TYR A 22 -2.77 -2.26 11.07
C TYR A 22 -1.60 -1.87 10.16
N ALA A 23 -0.95 -2.87 9.56
CA ALA A 23 0.11 -2.69 8.58
C ALA A 23 -0.35 -3.27 7.23
N PHE A 24 -0.51 -2.41 6.23
CA PHE A 24 -1.02 -2.77 4.92
C PHE A 24 0.11 -2.96 3.92
N SER A 25 0.15 -4.13 3.28
CA SER A 25 1.07 -4.38 2.18
C SER A 25 0.67 -3.62 0.91
N GLY A 26 1.67 -3.25 0.11
CA GLY A 26 1.47 -2.68 -1.22
C GLY A 26 1.15 -3.72 -2.29
N GLU A 27 1.27 -3.29 -3.55
CA GLU A 27 1.07 -4.13 -4.72
C GLU A 27 2.14 -5.25 -4.80
N GLY A 28 1.77 -6.43 -5.33
CA GLY A 28 2.71 -7.54 -5.57
C GLY A 28 2.46 -8.78 -4.72
N VAL A 29 1.63 -8.70 -3.67
CA VAL A 29 1.46 -9.79 -2.70
C VAL A 29 0.52 -10.90 -3.18
N HIS A 30 -0.61 -10.56 -3.81
CA HIS A 30 -1.64 -11.54 -4.18
C HIS A 30 -1.32 -12.25 -5.49
N SER A 31 -1.63 -13.54 -5.59
CA SER A 31 -1.53 -14.31 -6.83
C SER A 31 -2.92 -14.61 -7.38
N GLN A 32 -3.02 -15.12 -8.62
CA GLN A 32 -4.28 -15.60 -9.18
C GLN A 32 -4.95 -16.72 -8.35
N LYS A 33 -4.17 -17.40 -7.49
CA LYS A 33 -4.65 -18.45 -6.58
C LYS A 33 -5.07 -17.93 -5.21
N SER A 34 -4.96 -16.63 -4.95
CA SER A 34 -5.36 -16.05 -3.68
C SER A 34 -6.86 -16.23 -3.47
N ASP A 35 -7.23 -16.88 -2.37
CA ASP A 35 -8.62 -17.04 -1.97
C ASP A 35 -9.20 -15.72 -1.49
N LEU A 36 -10.36 -15.37 -2.02
CA LEU A 36 -11.08 -14.13 -1.72
C LEU A 36 -12.35 -14.39 -0.91
N GLU A 37 -12.61 -15.60 -0.42
CA GLU A 37 -13.81 -15.92 0.35
C GLU A 37 -14.00 -14.94 1.52
N LEU A 38 -12.97 -14.76 2.35
CA LEU A 38 -13.01 -13.84 3.48
C LEU A 38 -13.20 -12.37 3.05
N VAL A 39 -12.58 -11.98 1.93
CA VAL A 39 -12.73 -10.64 1.35
C VAL A 39 -14.18 -10.39 0.93
N ARG A 40 -14.84 -11.39 0.34
CA ARG A 40 -16.24 -11.32 -0.13
C ARG A 40 -17.26 -11.27 0.99
N GLN A 41 -16.93 -11.84 2.15
CA GLN A 41 -17.78 -11.78 3.35
C GLN A 41 -17.74 -10.40 4.04
N SER A 42 -16.81 -9.53 3.66
CA SER A 42 -16.69 -8.19 4.20
C SER A 42 -17.89 -7.30 3.80
N PRO A 43 -18.58 -6.63 4.75
CA PRO A 43 -19.55 -5.60 4.42
C PRO A 43 -19.00 -4.48 3.50
N ALA A 44 -17.70 -4.22 3.57
CA ALA A 44 -17.04 -3.28 2.66
C ALA A 44 -17.02 -3.76 1.20
N PHE A 45 -17.10 -5.07 0.93
CA PHE A 45 -17.09 -5.62 -0.43
C PHE A 45 -18.28 -5.10 -1.25
N GLU A 46 -19.50 -5.20 -0.72
CA GLU A 46 -20.71 -4.69 -1.37
C GLU A 46 -20.69 -3.16 -1.52
N LYS A 47 -20.13 -2.46 -0.52
CA LYS A 47 -19.96 -1.01 -0.61
C LYS A 47 -18.98 -0.63 -1.73
N CYS A 48 -17.89 -1.39 -1.89
CA CYS A 48 -16.95 -1.23 -3.00
C CYS A 48 -17.64 -1.50 -4.34
N ALA A 49 -18.40 -2.60 -4.44
CA ALA A 49 -19.13 -2.96 -5.65
C ALA A 49 -20.09 -1.85 -6.07
N LYS A 50 -20.86 -1.32 -5.13
CA LYS A 50 -21.79 -0.19 -5.37
C LYS A 50 -21.05 1.07 -5.80
N ALA A 51 -19.98 1.45 -5.12
CA ALA A 51 -19.20 2.63 -5.47
C ALA A 51 -18.58 2.50 -6.88
N LEU A 52 -18.00 1.35 -7.19
CA LEU A 52 -17.39 1.07 -8.51
C LEU A 52 -18.40 1.00 -9.64
N SER A 53 -19.62 0.52 -9.38
CA SER A 53 -20.71 0.55 -10.34
C SER A 53 -21.03 1.99 -10.80
N GLY A 54 -20.92 2.98 -9.91
CA GLY A 54 -21.02 4.40 -10.25
C GLY A 54 -19.96 4.90 -11.24
N HIS A 55 -18.85 4.16 -11.39
CA HIS A 55 -17.80 4.40 -12.38
C HIS A 55 -17.89 3.45 -13.59
N GLY A 56 -18.96 2.66 -13.71
CA GLY A 56 -19.12 1.67 -14.77
C GLY A 56 -18.21 0.44 -14.63
N ILE A 57 -17.70 0.17 -13.41
CA ILE A 57 -16.78 -0.94 -13.14
C ILE A 57 -17.52 -2.02 -12.34
N CYS A 58 -17.59 -3.23 -12.90
CA CYS A 58 -17.99 -4.43 -12.17
C CYS A 58 -16.83 -4.88 -11.27
N ILE A 59 -17.10 -5.11 -9.97
CA ILE A 59 -16.06 -5.52 -9.03
C ILE A 59 -15.46 -6.89 -9.39
N GLU A 60 -16.26 -7.84 -9.86
CA GLU A 60 -15.78 -9.17 -10.26
C GLU A 60 -14.86 -9.09 -11.47
N ASP A 61 -15.20 -8.25 -12.46
CA ASP A 61 -14.35 -8.04 -13.63
C ASP A 61 -13.02 -7.38 -13.23
N ALA A 62 -13.06 -6.44 -12.28
CA ALA A 62 -11.85 -5.80 -11.77
C ALA A 62 -10.95 -6.82 -11.03
N LEU A 63 -11.53 -7.65 -10.16
CA LEU A 63 -10.82 -8.72 -9.46
C LEU A 63 -10.20 -9.70 -10.46
N SER A 64 -10.97 -10.16 -11.45
CA SER A 64 -10.51 -11.06 -12.51
C SER A 64 -9.32 -10.49 -13.31
N LYS A 65 -9.38 -9.20 -13.65
CA LYS A 65 -8.31 -8.52 -14.40
C LYS A 65 -7.07 -8.21 -13.56
N GLY A 66 -7.23 -7.94 -12.27
CA GLY A 66 -6.15 -7.43 -11.41
C GLY A 66 -5.45 -8.48 -10.54
N LEU A 67 -6.16 -9.53 -10.10
CA LEU A 67 -5.64 -10.49 -9.14
C LEU A 67 -4.47 -11.30 -9.74
N GLY A 68 -3.28 -11.17 -9.16
CA GLY A 68 -2.05 -11.81 -9.66
C GLY A 68 -1.52 -11.29 -11.00
N ALA A 69 -2.17 -10.30 -11.62
CA ALA A 69 -1.68 -9.69 -12.86
C ALA A 69 -0.50 -8.74 -12.60
N HIS A 70 -0.49 -8.10 -11.43
CA HIS A 70 0.55 -7.15 -10.99
C HIS A 70 0.81 -6.02 -12.01
N ALA A 71 -0.23 -5.66 -12.75
CA ALA A 71 -0.19 -4.67 -13.80
C ALA A 71 -1.28 -3.63 -13.59
N ALA A 72 -0.93 -2.37 -13.74
CA ALA A 72 -1.88 -1.26 -13.73
C ALA A 72 -2.81 -1.33 -14.96
N PRO A 73 -4.04 -0.79 -14.88
CA PRO A 73 -4.60 -0.08 -13.72
C PRO A 73 -5.19 -1.00 -12.64
N TRP A 74 -5.45 -2.26 -12.97
CA TRP A 74 -6.32 -3.13 -12.15
C TRP A 74 -5.67 -3.61 -10.85
N SER A 75 -4.38 -3.91 -10.87
CA SER A 75 -3.64 -4.36 -9.67
C SER A 75 -3.74 -3.39 -8.49
N VAL A 76 -3.68 -2.07 -8.75
CA VAL A 76 -3.78 -1.01 -7.73
C VAL A 76 -5.17 -1.05 -7.07
N LEU A 77 -6.21 -1.12 -7.90
CA LEU A 77 -7.58 -1.18 -7.44
C LEU A 77 -7.85 -2.46 -6.64
N VAL A 78 -7.45 -3.62 -7.17
CA VAL A 78 -7.67 -4.93 -6.51
C VAL A 78 -6.93 -5.01 -5.18
N THR A 79 -5.67 -4.57 -5.12
CA THR A 79 -4.90 -4.51 -3.86
C THR A 79 -5.62 -3.64 -2.82
N THR A 80 -6.15 -2.49 -3.25
CA THR A 80 -6.88 -1.57 -2.37
C THR A 80 -8.18 -2.20 -1.85
N ILE A 81 -8.99 -2.81 -2.73
CA ILE A 81 -10.24 -3.48 -2.35
C ILE A 81 -9.97 -4.58 -1.33
N ILE A 82 -8.98 -5.44 -1.57
CA ILE A 82 -8.64 -6.55 -0.68
C ILE A 82 -8.23 -6.01 0.70
N ASN A 83 -7.31 -5.04 0.74
CA ASN A 83 -6.85 -4.46 2.00
C ASN A 83 -7.99 -3.78 2.79
N VAL A 84 -8.86 -3.02 2.11
CA VAL A 84 -10.06 -2.39 2.71
C VAL A 84 -11.01 -3.44 3.29
N CYS A 85 -11.28 -4.50 2.54
CA CYS A 85 -12.20 -5.55 2.98
C CYS A 85 -11.64 -6.32 4.17
N LEU A 86 -10.33 -6.64 4.17
CA LEU A 86 -9.67 -7.28 5.29
C LEU A 86 -9.65 -6.39 6.54
N ALA A 87 -9.46 -5.07 6.39
CA ALA A 87 -9.55 -4.14 7.51
C ALA A 87 -10.93 -4.18 8.20
N ASP A 88 -11.99 -4.30 7.41
CA ASP A 88 -13.37 -4.41 7.91
C ASP A 88 -13.63 -5.76 8.58
N VAL A 89 -13.10 -6.86 8.02
CA VAL A 89 -13.16 -8.20 8.64
C VAL A 89 -12.52 -8.18 10.03
N TRP A 90 -11.30 -7.64 10.16
CA TRP A 90 -10.62 -7.54 11.46
C TRP A 90 -11.38 -6.66 12.46
N ARG A 91 -12.00 -5.56 12.00
CA ARG A 91 -12.86 -4.73 12.84
C ARG A 91 -14.10 -5.49 13.31
N SER A 92 -14.70 -6.31 12.46
CA SER A 92 -15.87 -7.13 12.81
C SER A 92 -15.55 -8.14 13.93
N TRP A 93 -14.29 -8.54 14.06
CA TRP A 93 -13.79 -9.41 15.13
C TRP A 93 -13.37 -8.63 16.40
N GLY A 94 -13.55 -7.31 16.44
CA GLY A 94 -13.25 -6.46 17.59
C GLY A 94 -11.83 -5.86 17.59
N TYR A 95 -11.01 -6.10 16.58
CA TYR A 95 -9.63 -5.60 16.50
C TYR A 95 -9.54 -4.24 15.82
N THR A 96 -10.16 -3.20 16.39
CA THR A 96 -10.06 -1.85 15.81
C THR A 96 -8.63 -1.27 15.94
N PRO A 97 -8.06 -0.63 14.90
CA PRO A 97 -6.70 -0.11 14.96
C PRO A 97 -6.60 1.14 15.83
N ASP A 98 -5.51 1.25 16.61
CA ASP A 98 -5.05 2.47 17.27
C ASP A 98 -4.08 3.26 16.36
N ALA A 99 -3.45 2.59 15.40
CA ALA A 99 -2.70 3.21 14.32
C ALA A 99 -2.78 2.38 13.03
N ALA A 100 -2.63 3.05 11.89
CA ALA A 100 -2.58 2.40 10.59
C ALA A 100 -1.40 2.93 9.76
N CYS A 101 -0.62 2.03 9.19
CA CYS A 101 0.46 2.32 8.25
C CYS A 101 0.33 1.43 7.01
N GLY A 102 0.87 1.89 5.88
CA GLY A 102 0.88 1.11 4.66
C GLY A 102 2.16 1.32 3.87
N HIS A 103 2.59 0.30 3.15
CA HIS A 103 3.71 0.41 2.21
C HIS A 103 3.18 0.71 0.80
N SER A 104 3.63 1.81 0.19
CA SER A 104 3.24 2.21 -1.17
C SER A 104 1.71 2.25 -1.34
N VAL A 105 1.13 1.51 -2.29
CA VAL A 105 -0.34 1.40 -2.50
C VAL A 105 -1.11 1.02 -1.22
N GLY A 106 -0.48 0.33 -0.27
CA GLY A 106 -1.06 0.02 1.03
C GLY A 106 -1.45 1.26 1.85
N GLU A 107 -0.83 2.42 1.60
CA GLU A 107 -1.20 3.68 2.28
C GLU A 107 -2.65 4.09 2.02
N LEU A 108 -3.23 3.72 0.88
CA LEU A 108 -4.65 3.98 0.60
C LEU A 108 -5.57 3.28 1.61
N ALA A 109 -5.28 2.01 1.89
CA ALA A 109 -6.04 1.25 2.89
C ALA A 109 -5.74 1.71 4.32
N ALA A 110 -4.52 2.18 4.60
CA ALA A 110 -4.18 2.78 5.89
C ALA A 110 -4.91 4.12 6.13
N ALA A 111 -5.04 4.96 5.10
CA ALA A 111 -5.83 6.18 5.14
C ALA A 111 -7.32 5.87 5.37
N TYR A 112 -7.86 4.85 4.69
CA TYR A 112 -9.21 4.35 4.98
C TYR A 112 -9.34 3.81 6.42
N ALA A 113 -8.37 3.03 6.87
CA ALA A 113 -8.41 2.36 8.16
C ALA A 113 -8.33 3.35 9.35
N SER A 114 -7.64 4.46 9.16
CA SER A 114 -7.55 5.59 10.10
C SER A 114 -8.72 6.57 9.97
N GLY A 115 -9.60 6.42 8.98
CA GLY A 115 -10.70 7.35 8.71
C GLY A 115 -10.28 8.62 7.99
N LEU A 116 -8.99 8.78 7.64
CA LEU A 116 -8.49 9.92 6.87
C LEU A 116 -9.17 10.03 5.50
N TYR A 117 -9.45 8.89 4.86
CA TYR A 117 -10.24 8.79 3.63
C TYR A 117 -11.54 8.01 3.84
N SER A 118 -12.61 8.49 3.20
CA SER A 118 -13.80 7.68 2.97
C SER A 118 -13.50 6.51 2.03
N LEU A 119 -14.43 5.56 1.95
CA LEU A 119 -14.31 4.45 1.01
C LEU A 119 -14.23 4.94 -0.44
N GLU A 120 -15.11 5.87 -0.81
CA GLU A 120 -15.22 6.44 -2.15
C GLU A 120 -13.93 7.19 -2.52
N GLN A 121 -13.37 7.97 -1.58
CA GLN A 121 -12.08 8.65 -1.78
C GLN A 121 -10.95 7.65 -1.97
N THR A 122 -10.94 6.56 -1.20
CA THR A 122 -9.94 5.50 -1.28
C THR A 122 -10.00 4.79 -2.64
N LEU A 123 -11.19 4.45 -3.13
CA LEU A 123 -11.39 3.83 -4.44
C LEU A 123 -11.07 4.80 -5.58
N GLN A 124 -11.46 6.06 -5.46
CA GLN A 124 -11.11 7.10 -6.43
C GLN A 124 -9.60 7.31 -6.51
N ALA A 125 -8.90 7.29 -5.38
CA ALA A 125 -7.45 7.35 -5.33
C ALA A 125 -6.81 6.15 -6.03
N ALA A 126 -7.29 4.94 -5.75
CA ALA A 126 -6.79 3.72 -6.40
C ALA A 126 -7.00 3.73 -7.92
N LEU A 127 -8.16 4.21 -8.40
CA LEU A 127 -8.44 4.36 -9.82
C LEU A 127 -7.53 5.40 -10.49
N THR A 128 -7.33 6.55 -9.84
CA THR A 128 -6.44 7.60 -10.33
C THR A 128 -4.99 7.11 -10.41
N LEU A 129 -4.48 6.52 -9.33
CA LEU A 129 -3.12 5.98 -9.28
C LEU A 129 -2.93 4.83 -10.26
N GLY A 130 -3.92 3.94 -10.42
CA GLY A 130 -3.91 2.90 -11.44
C GLY A 130 -3.78 3.46 -12.85
N LYS A 131 -4.48 4.54 -13.19
CA LYS A 131 -4.33 5.20 -14.50
C LYS A 131 -2.94 5.82 -14.65
N ILE A 132 -2.47 6.56 -13.64
CA ILE A 132 -1.14 7.19 -13.66
C ILE A 132 -0.05 6.15 -13.85
N ALA A 133 -0.13 5.01 -13.16
CA ALA A 133 0.86 3.94 -13.23
C ALA A 133 1.09 3.43 -14.66
N THR A 134 0.06 3.45 -15.52
CA THR A 134 0.16 3.04 -16.93
C THR A 134 0.95 4.00 -17.82
N LYS A 135 1.19 5.24 -17.36
CA LYS A 135 1.83 6.29 -18.16
C LYS A 135 3.34 6.15 -18.26
N VAL A 136 3.96 5.35 -17.39
CA VAL A 136 5.40 5.11 -17.38
C VAL A 136 5.66 3.62 -17.52
N GLN A 137 6.56 3.27 -18.42
CA GLN A 137 7.04 1.90 -18.62
C GLN A 137 8.31 1.67 -17.81
N GLY A 138 8.48 0.45 -17.32
CA GLY A 138 9.64 0.05 -16.53
C GLY A 138 9.29 -1.04 -15.53
N ALA A 139 10.26 -1.37 -14.69
CA ALA A 139 10.15 -2.42 -13.71
C ALA A 139 10.77 -2.01 -12.37
N MET A 140 10.65 -2.91 -11.40
CA MET A 140 11.21 -2.75 -10.07
C MET A 140 12.02 -4.00 -9.70
N LEU A 141 13.02 -3.80 -8.86
CA LEU A 141 13.79 -4.87 -8.22
C LEU A 141 14.02 -4.52 -6.76
N HIS A 142 14.28 -5.52 -5.93
CA HIS A 142 14.88 -5.31 -4.61
C HIS A 142 16.34 -5.76 -4.61
N THR A 143 17.17 -5.17 -3.75
CA THR A 143 18.60 -5.49 -3.54
C THR A 143 19.00 -5.08 -2.12
N HIS A 144 20.24 -5.36 -1.73
CA HIS A 144 20.87 -4.83 -0.52
C HIS A 144 22.05 -3.94 -0.91
N ALA A 145 22.05 -2.70 -0.41
CA ALA A 145 23.14 -1.76 -0.66
C ALA A 145 23.28 -0.75 0.50
N PRO A 146 24.50 -0.25 0.77
CA PRO A 146 24.67 0.89 1.66
C PRO A 146 24.01 2.14 1.08
N ARG A 147 23.20 2.85 1.88
CA ARG A 147 22.51 4.08 1.44
C ARG A 147 23.47 5.12 0.87
N ALA A 148 24.66 5.24 1.44
CA ALA A 148 25.70 6.18 0.99
C ALA A 148 26.31 5.82 -0.38
N ALA A 149 26.28 4.55 -0.79
CA ALA A 149 26.84 4.10 -2.06
C ALA A 149 25.85 4.22 -3.23
N LEU A 150 24.54 4.28 -2.95
CA LEU A 150 23.49 4.31 -3.96
C LEU A 150 23.60 5.48 -4.95
N PRO A 151 23.86 6.74 -4.55
CA PRO A 151 23.96 7.85 -5.51
C PRO A 151 24.99 7.60 -6.62
N GLY A 152 26.17 7.08 -6.27
CA GLY A 152 27.21 6.74 -7.24
C GLY A 152 26.86 5.55 -8.13
N ARG A 153 26.21 4.52 -7.56
CA ARG A 153 25.79 3.31 -8.31
C ARG A 153 24.62 3.57 -9.27
N LEU A 154 23.76 4.54 -8.96
CA LEU A 154 22.57 4.86 -9.76
C LEU A 154 22.84 5.91 -10.84
N ALA A 155 23.91 6.70 -10.71
CA ALA A 155 24.27 7.75 -11.65
C ALA A 155 24.35 7.24 -13.10
N GLY A 156 23.58 7.86 -14.00
CA GLY A 156 23.56 7.53 -15.43
C GLY A 156 22.86 6.21 -15.80
N THR A 157 22.37 5.43 -14.83
CA THR A 157 21.70 4.15 -15.10
C THR A 157 20.23 4.29 -15.50
N GLY A 158 19.59 5.39 -15.11
CA GLY A 158 18.15 5.56 -15.20
C GLY A 158 17.36 4.82 -14.11
N LEU A 159 18.02 4.17 -13.14
CA LEU A 159 17.38 3.64 -11.95
C LEU A 159 17.23 4.73 -10.88
N ALA A 160 16.17 4.63 -10.09
CA ALA A 160 15.91 5.46 -8.92
C ALA A 160 15.59 4.58 -7.71
N VAL A 161 15.87 5.10 -6.50
CA VAL A 161 15.41 4.47 -5.26
C VAL A 161 13.91 4.68 -5.13
N ALA A 162 13.16 3.59 -5.05
CA ALA A 162 11.72 3.62 -4.81
C ALA A 162 11.37 3.54 -3.33
N ALA A 163 12.14 2.76 -2.55
CA ALA A 163 11.91 2.62 -1.10
C ALA A 163 13.16 2.10 -0.38
N PHE A 164 13.35 2.56 0.86
CA PHE A 164 14.20 1.87 1.84
C PHE A 164 13.28 1.05 2.76
N ASN A 165 13.45 -0.27 2.77
CA ASN A 165 12.51 -1.19 3.44
C ASN A 165 13.00 -1.61 4.84
N THR A 166 14.23 -1.24 5.19
CA THR A 166 14.87 -1.57 6.47
C THR A 166 15.65 -0.36 6.98
N ASP A 167 15.82 -0.29 8.30
CA ASP A 167 16.61 0.75 8.95
C ASP A 167 18.10 0.58 8.57
N PRO A 168 18.85 1.66 8.23
CA PRO A 168 20.31 1.59 8.06
C PRO A 168 21.07 1.09 9.29
N ALA A 169 20.49 1.11 10.50
CA ALA A 169 21.02 0.48 11.70
C ALA A 169 20.81 -1.05 11.75
N SER A 170 20.35 -1.67 10.65
CA SER A 170 20.17 -3.12 10.54
C SER A 170 21.46 -3.88 10.87
N PRO A 171 21.39 -5.03 11.58
CA PRO A 171 22.55 -5.87 11.91
C PRO A 171 23.36 -6.38 10.70
N ASP A 172 22.89 -6.19 9.47
CA ASP A 172 23.53 -6.61 8.21
C ASP A 172 24.75 -5.76 7.80
N GLY A 173 25.49 -5.19 8.77
CA GLY A 173 26.76 -4.51 8.52
C GLY A 173 26.65 -3.17 7.79
N GLY A 174 25.50 -2.48 7.85
CA GLY A 174 25.29 -1.15 7.28
C GLY A 174 24.72 -1.12 5.86
N GLU A 175 24.28 -2.26 5.33
CA GLU A 175 23.47 -2.34 4.11
C GLU A 175 21.97 -2.27 4.43
N SER A 176 21.19 -1.66 3.53
CA SER A 176 19.73 -1.62 3.64
C SER A 176 19.10 -2.46 2.52
N HIS A 177 18.06 -3.23 2.85
CA HIS A 177 17.12 -3.73 1.84
C HIS A 177 16.44 -2.55 1.17
N VAL A 178 16.65 -2.42 -0.13
CA VAL A 178 16.23 -1.29 -0.94
C VAL A 178 15.47 -1.78 -2.16
N THR A 179 14.43 -1.04 -2.53
CA THR A 179 13.74 -1.23 -3.80
C THR A 179 14.22 -0.18 -4.78
N LEU A 180 14.64 -0.63 -5.96
CA LEU A 180 14.97 0.22 -7.11
C LEU A 180 13.89 0.10 -8.18
N CYS A 181 13.73 1.15 -8.97
CA CYS A 181 12.78 1.22 -10.08
C CYS A 181 13.41 1.94 -11.28
N GLY A 182 12.95 1.65 -12.49
CA GLY A 182 13.40 2.33 -13.69
C GLY A 182 13.15 1.53 -14.97
N PRO A 183 13.80 1.87 -16.08
CA PRO A 183 13.65 1.17 -17.35
C PRO A 183 14.00 -0.33 -17.23
N ASP A 184 13.26 -1.20 -17.94
CA ASP A 184 13.49 -2.66 -17.89
C ASP A 184 14.95 -3.03 -18.16
N ALA A 185 15.60 -2.43 -19.16
CA ALA A 185 17.00 -2.73 -19.47
C ALA A 185 17.97 -2.44 -18.31
N ALA A 186 17.72 -1.38 -17.53
CA ALA A 186 18.54 -1.04 -16.39
C ALA A 186 18.28 -1.98 -15.19
N VAL A 187 17.01 -2.39 -15.01
CA VAL A 187 16.62 -3.41 -14.03
C VAL A 187 17.30 -4.74 -14.33
N GLU A 188 17.23 -5.21 -15.58
CA GLU A 188 17.87 -6.48 -15.99
C GLU A 188 19.41 -6.41 -15.89
N ALA A 189 20.01 -5.26 -16.21
CA ALA A 189 21.45 -5.06 -16.04
C ALA A 189 21.90 -5.16 -14.56
N TRP A 190 21.10 -4.63 -13.62
CA TRP A 190 21.39 -4.77 -12.19
C TRP A 190 21.22 -6.21 -11.71
N LEU A 191 20.13 -6.87 -12.11
CA LEU A 191 19.86 -8.27 -11.76
C LEU A 191 20.99 -9.21 -12.22
N ALA A 192 21.61 -8.92 -13.36
CA ALA A 192 22.74 -9.69 -13.87
C ALA A 192 24.04 -9.50 -13.07
N GLN A 193 24.16 -8.42 -12.29
CA GLN A 193 25.38 -8.04 -11.55
C GLN A 193 25.30 -8.31 -10.05
N ASP A 194 24.10 -8.52 -9.51
CA ASP A 194 23.88 -8.70 -8.08
C ASP A 194 22.99 -9.91 -7.81
N GLU A 195 23.61 -11.00 -7.36
CA GLU A 195 22.93 -12.26 -7.05
C GLU A 195 21.90 -12.14 -5.92
N ARG A 196 21.98 -11.09 -5.09
CA ARG A 196 21.00 -10.80 -4.03
C ARG A 196 19.82 -9.97 -4.54
N ALA A 197 19.87 -9.51 -5.78
CA ALA A 197 18.80 -8.75 -6.37
C ALA A 197 17.67 -9.67 -6.87
N GLY A 198 16.44 -9.22 -6.70
CA GLY A 198 15.25 -9.96 -7.14
C GLY A 198 14.28 -9.05 -7.86
N ARG A 199 13.79 -9.49 -9.03
CA ARG A 199 12.76 -8.76 -9.77
C ARG A 199 11.46 -8.75 -8.98
N MET A 200 10.87 -7.57 -8.82
CA MET A 200 9.56 -7.44 -8.19
C MET A 200 8.45 -7.71 -9.22
N ARG A 201 7.29 -8.14 -8.71
CA ARG A 201 6.14 -8.51 -9.54
C ARG A 201 5.43 -7.34 -10.24
N PRO A 202 5.31 -6.13 -9.64
CA PRO A 202 4.72 -4.97 -10.32
C PRO A 202 5.41 -4.67 -11.66
N LYS A 203 4.61 -4.44 -12.70
CA LYS A 203 5.07 -4.21 -14.08
C LYS A 203 5.16 -2.73 -14.46
N HIS A 204 5.38 -1.87 -13.48
CA HIS A 204 5.53 -0.44 -13.64
C HIS A 204 6.52 0.06 -12.58
N PRO A 205 7.27 1.14 -12.85
CA PRO A 205 8.37 1.54 -12.00
C PRO A 205 7.87 2.52 -10.92
N TRP A 206 7.06 2.05 -9.97
CA TRP A 206 6.53 2.90 -8.88
C TRP A 206 7.63 3.75 -8.24
N HIS A 207 7.28 4.99 -7.90
CA HIS A 207 8.17 6.00 -7.30
C HIS A 207 9.30 6.50 -8.20
N HIS A 208 9.36 6.08 -9.46
CA HIS A 208 10.32 6.63 -10.42
C HIS A 208 9.99 8.10 -10.74
N PRO A 209 10.99 9.00 -10.78
CA PRO A 209 10.77 10.44 -10.96
C PRO A 209 10.09 10.80 -12.29
N SER A 210 10.19 9.95 -13.32
CA SER A 210 9.53 10.19 -14.62
C SER A 210 8.00 10.23 -14.56
N TYR A 211 7.38 9.77 -13.46
CA TYR A 211 5.95 10.00 -13.28
C TYR A 211 5.63 11.49 -13.26
N ALA A 212 6.48 12.33 -12.65
CA ALA A 212 6.26 13.77 -12.56
C ALA A 212 6.14 14.43 -13.95
N ASP A 213 6.88 13.92 -14.93
CA ASP A 213 6.84 14.40 -16.32
C ASP A 213 5.65 13.83 -17.10
N ALA A 214 5.19 12.64 -16.73
CA ALA A 214 4.07 11.96 -17.36
C ALA A 214 2.68 12.48 -16.92
N LEU A 215 2.61 13.24 -15.82
CA LEU A 215 1.34 13.77 -15.31
C LEU A 215 0.83 14.96 -16.12
N ASP A 216 -0.36 14.81 -16.69
CA ASP A 216 -1.09 15.89 -17.35
C ASP A 216 -1.89 16.76 -16.36
N PHE A 217 -2.57 17.79 -16.85
CA PHE A 217 -3.38 18.68 -16.02
C PHE A 217 -4.51 17.93 -15.28
N ALA A 218 -5.14 16.95 -15.93
CA ALA A 218 -6.23 16.19 -15.33
C ALA A 218 -5.71 15.29 -14.19
N ASP A 219 -4.56 14.64 -14.36
CA ASP A 219 -3.93 13.86 -13.29
C ASP A 219 -3.59 14.73 -12.08
N ARG A 220 -2.93 15.88 -12.32
CA ARG A 220 -2.53 16.81 -11.25
C ARG A 220 -3.74 17.32 -10.50
N LYS A 221 -4.80 17.67 -11.23
CA LYS A 221 -6.08 18.09 -10.64
C LYS A 221 -6.69 16.96 -9.80
N ALA A 222 -6.67 15.73 -10.28
CA ALA A 222 -7.19 14.57 -9.56
C ALA A 222 -6.40 14.29 -8.28
N LEU A 223 -5.07 14.32 -8.33
CA LEU A 223 -4.21 14.17 -7.16
C LEU A 223 -4.41 15.30 -6.14
N ALA A 224 -4.51 16.55 -6.60
CA ALA A 224 -4.78 17.70 -5.74
C ALA A 224 -6.14 17.59 -5.03
N ALA A 225 -7.17 17.10 -5.73
CA ALA A 225 -8.49 16.88 -5.15
C ALA A 225 -8.47 15.83 -4.03
N LEU A 226 -7.68 14.76 -4.19
CA LEU A 226 -7.51 13.74 -3.14
C LEU A 226 -6.90 14.34 -1.87
N ALA A 227 -5.81 15.12 -2.03
CA ALA A 227 -5.13 15.77 -0.91
C ALA A 227 -6.02 16.77 -0.15
N ALA A 228 -6.86 17.54 -0.85
CA ALA A 228 -7.76 18.51 -0.24
C ALA A 228 -8.96 17.87 0.50
N SER A 229 -9.25 16.60 0.21
CA SER A 229 -10.49 15.93 0.65
C SER A 229 -10.37 15.15 1.96
N GLN A 230 -9.24 15.25 2.67
CA GLN A 230 -9.00 14.52 3.91
C GLN A 230 -10.12 14.78 4.94
N ALA A 231 -10.79 13.70 5.37
CA ALA A 231 -11.93 13.76 6.29
C ALA A 231 -11.54 14.07 7.75
N GLY A 232 -10.23 14.18 8.03
CA GLY A 232 -9.66 14.17 9.37
C GLY A 232 -9.49 12.75 9.89
N GLU A 233 -8.46 12.48 10.68
CA GLU A 233 -8.27 11.17 11.31
C GLU A 233 -9.47 10.85 12.23
N ALA A 234 -9.97 9.61 12.17
CA ALA A 234 -10.99 9.15 13.10
C ALA A 234 -10.45 9.24 14.54
N ALA A 235 -11.31 9.65 15.47
CA ALA A 235 -10.95 9.74 16.87
C ALA A 235 -10.38 8.41 17.38
N GLY A 236 -9.09 8.41 17.73
CA GLY A 236 -8.40 7.26 18.34
C GLY A 236 -7.59 6.37 17.39
N CYS A 237 -7.52 6.64 16.08
CA CYS A 237 -6.63 5.92 15.16
C CYS A 237 -5.68 6.87 14.42
N ARG A 238 -4.38 6.76 14.66
CA ARG A 238 -3.35 7.59 14.02
C ARG A 238 -3.00 7.06 12.63
N PHE A 239 -2.94 7.93 11.63
CA PHE A 239 -2.36 7.60 10.33
C PHE A 239 -0.84 7.78 10.37
N ILE A 240 -0.09 6.78 9.90
CA ILE A 240 1.36 6.84 9.79
C ILE A 240 1.71 6.74 8.31
N SER A 241 2.08 7.87 7.72
CA SER A 241 2.50 7.93 6.32
C SER A 241 3.94 7.43 6.17
N ALA A 242 4.14 6.42 5.32
CA ALA A 242 5.48 6.00 4.92
C ALA A 242 6.14 7.04 4.01
N THR A 243 5.35 7.73 3.20
CA THR A 243 5.81 8.84 2.33
C THR A 243 6.45 9.98 3.13
N ARG A 244 5.79 10.47 4.19
CA ARG A 244 6.36 11.55 5.04
C ARG A 244 7.52 11.10 5.92
N ALA A 245 7.60 9.82 6.26
CA ALA A 245 8.70 9.28 7.06
C ALA A 245 9.98 9.05 6.25
N ALA A 246 9.90 9.11 4.92
CA ALA A 246 11.02 8.93 4.00
C ALA A 246 11.71 10.25 3.58
N GLU A 247 11.07 11.41 3.81
CA GLU A 247 11.61 12.77 3.65
C GLU A 247 12.51 13.16 4.83
#